data_AF-R4PMM8-F1
#
_entry.id   AF-R4PMM8-F1
#
_cell.length_a   1.000
_cell.length_b   1.000
_cell.length_c   1.000
_cell.angle_alpha   90.00
_cell.angle_beta   90.00
_cell.angle_gamma   90.00
#
_symmetry.space_group_name_H-M   'P 1'
#
loop_
_entity.id
_entity.type
_entity.pdbx_description
1 polymer ?
#
loop_
_entity_poly.entity_id
_entity_poly.type
_entity_poly.pdbx_seq_one_letter_code
_entity_poly.pdbx_strand_id
1 'polypeptide(L)'
;MTATPLTNGLQKAIERIQRYDAVYARVLDTAPTEGGDTVYRITDRQLFESVIGTFVTALNQQLAEGDLMNIYDVALHIPTKALIIANKGATLFSLTSKEIPNITRHVGSCVYMPGVGMEYANAGIVGNVYDDQFVLRAESACTPSFLFGSQRCNCHHQWQNVRELAASFNTVTPPDTVAGDEFERWVQDQFVVRDGKHTCQQPGRVGFVMLHVDSQNGMGSGYTEGEFVIDLAERASMRHRGEYTSEQTYRTSMYGGFTTIGINGDPRGENDGVGYKITPVILDYLAVNKSVIMLTNNPLKIAQMERFGYDVTRVKSIGAVNVAGAVEAHERGMEFHHLDINGELMTFAEDYRRVREEIARVISGKENETCK
;
A
#
# COMPACT_ATOMS: atom_id res chain seq x y z
N MET A 1 37.57 -28.47 15.70
CA MET A 1 36.19 -28.96 15.54
C MET A 1 35.50 -28.05 14.53
N THR A 2 35.18 -28.55 13.35
CA THR A 2 34.47 -27.79 12.31
C THR A 2 33.03 -27.61 12.75
N ALA A 3 32.59 -26.36 12.92
CA ALA A 3 31.21 -26.03 13.23
C ALA A 3 30.26 -26.72 12.23
N THR A 4 29.27 -27.44 12.73
CA THR A 4 28.27 -28.12 11.90
C THR A 4 27.47 -27.07 11.11
N PRO A 5 26.96 -27.41 9.90
CA PRO A 5 26.18 -26.49 9.07
C PRO A 5 25.02 -25.80 9.82
N LEU A 6 24.42 -26.50 10.79
CA LEU A 6 23.34 -26.00 11.63
C LEU A 6 23.81 -24.86 12.57
N THR A 7 24.98 -25.00 13.20
CA THR A 7 25.58 -23.96 14.06
C THR A 7 25.97 -22.72 13.27
N ASN A 8 26.41 -22.90 12.01
CA ASN A 8 26.72 -21.76 11.13
C ASN A 8 25.46 -21.00 10.67
N GLY A 9 24.36 -21.70 10.43
CA GLY A 9 23.09 -21.08 10.04
C GLY A 9 22.51 -20.20 11.16
N LEU A 10 22.44 -20.74 12.39
CA LEU A 10 21.95 -19.99 13.54
C LEU A 10 22.82 -18.77 13.86
N GLN A 11 24.14 -18.95 13.81
CA GLN A 11 25.09 -17.85 14.03
C GLN A 11 24.90 -16.72 13.01
N LYS A 12 24.73 -17.05 11.72
CA LYS A 12 24.42 -16.06 10.66
C LYS A 12 23.09 -15.35 10.88
N ALA A 13 22.08 -16.03 11.43
CA ALA A 13 20.80 -15.41 11.76
C ALA A 13 20.95 -14.40 12.91
N ILE A 14 21.70 -14.76 13.96
CA ILE A 14 22.01 -13.86 15.09
C ILE A 14 22.78 -12.63 14.59
N GLU A 15 23.84 -12.84 13.80
CA GLU A 15 24.64 -11.75 13.20
C GLU A 15 23.79 -10.84 12.29
N ARG A 16 22.80 -11.40 11.61
CA ARG A 16 21.86 -10.63 10.80
C ARG A 16 20.98 -9.75 11.70
N ILE A 17 20.40 -10.29 12.76
CA ILE A 17 19.57 -9.52 13.71
C ILE A 17 20.39 -8.39 14.36
N GLN A 18 21.59 -8.71 14.87
CA GLN A 18 22.48 -7.70 15.47
C GLN A 18 22.83 -6.57 14.49
N ARG A 19 22.96 -6.88 13.20
CA ARG A 19 23.19 -5.89 12.15
C ARG A 19 21.97 -5.02 11.89
N TYR A 20 20.77 -5.60 11.88
CA TYR A 20 19.52 -4.82 11.80
C TYR A 20 19.45 -3.81 12.94
N ASP A 21 19.67 -4.26 14.18
CA ASP A 21 19.62 -3.40 15.37
C ASP A 21 20.67 -2.28 15.29
N ALA A 22 21.92 -2.63 14.95
CA ALA A 22 23.01 -1.66 14.87
C ALA A 22 22.79 -0.61 13.77
N VAL A 23 22.33 -1.02 12.58
CA VAL A 23 22.05 -0.08 11.48
C VAL A 23 20.83 0.77 11.80
N TYR A 24 19.78 0.19 12.38
CA TYR A 24 18.58 0.93 12.76
C TYR A 24 18.86 1.96 13.85
N ALA A 25 19.63 1.61 14.88
CA ALA A 25 20.07 2.55 15.92
C ALA A 25 20.82 3.75 15.31
N ARG A 26 21.75 3.50 14.38
CA ARG A 26 22.45 4.57 13.65
C ARG A 26 21.47 5.47 12.88
N VAL A 27 20.45 4.91 12.23
CA VAL A 27 19.41 5.72 11.55
C VAL A 27 18.71 6.63 12.55
N LEU A 28 18.30 6.10 13.71
CA LEU A 28 17.63 6.88 14.75
C LEU A 28 18.53 7.99 15.31
N ASP A 29 19.82 7.72 15.53
CA ASP A 29 20.79 8.70 16.04
C ASP A 29 21.04 9.87 15.07
N THR A 30 20.87 9.64 13.77
CA THR A 30 21.02 10.70 12.74
C THR A 30 19.77 11.53 12.51
N ALA A 31 18.60 11.03 12.92
CA ALA A 31 17.35 11.72 12.68
C ALA A 31 17.16 12.89 13.65
N PRO A 32 16.63 14.04 13.20
CA PRO A 32 16.35 15.16 14.08
C PRO A 32 15.33 14.76 15.18
N THR A 33 15.60 15.16 16.41
CA THR A 33 14.79 14.81 17.59
C THR A 33 13.64 15.79 17.86
N GLU A 34 13.74 17.04 17.38
CA GLU A 34 12.72 18.09 17.54
C GLU A 34 12.70 19.00 16.30
N GLY A 35 11.51 19.50 15.92
CA GLY A 35 11.32 20.51 14.89
C GLY A 35 11.82 20.13 13.49
N GLY A 36 10.92 19.68 12.61
CA GLY A 36 11.27 19.35 11.22
C GLY A 36 10.14 18.68 10.45
N ASP A 37 10.41 18.34 9.19
CA ASP A 37 9.50 17.60 8.31
C ASP A 37 9.11 16.23 8.92
N THR A 38 7.89 15.76 8.64
CA THR A 38 7.39 14.44 9.06
C THR A 38 8.30 13.28 8.63
N VAL A 39 9.06 13.48 7.56
CA VAL A 39 9.91 12.48 6.92
C VAL A 39 11.32 13.03 6.78
N TYR A 40 12.29 12.33 7.38
CA TYR A 40 13.71 12.62 7.26
C TYR A 40 14.36 11.74 6.19
N ARG A 41 14.84 12.33 5.09
CA ARG A 41 15.53 11.61 4.01
C ARG A 41 17.00 11.42 4.33
N ILE A 42 17.50 10.20 4.21
CA ILE A 42 18.91 9.87 4.43
C ILE A 42 19.70 10.21 3.18
N THR A 43 20.53 11.25 3.28
CA THR A 43 21.44 11.69 2.20
C THR A 43 22.89 11.27 2.43
N ASP A 44 23.24 10.80 3.63
CA ASP A 44 24.55 10.22 3.90
C ASP A 44 24.72 8.90 3.17
N ARG A 45 25.73 8.81 2.31
CA ARG A 45 25.94 7.65 1.44
C ARG A 45 26.27 6.38 2.21
N GLN A 46 27.09 6.48 3.27
CA GLN A 46 27.51 5.30 4.03
C GLN A 46 26.34 4.70 4.82
N LEU A 47 25.49 5.56 5.40
CA LEU A 47 24.27 5.14 6.07
C LEU A 47 23.26 4.57 5.07
N PHE A 48 23.08 5.21 3.91
CA PHE A 48 22.24 4.68 2.82
C PHE A 48 22.66 3.26 2.42
N GLU A 49 23.94 3.06 2.10
CA GLU A 49 24.46 1.74 1.69
C GLU A 49 24.34 0.70 2.82
N SER A 50 24.55 1.12 4.07
CA SER A 50 24.34 0.27 5.25
C SER A 50 22.89 -0.19 5.37
N VAL A 51 21.93 0.72 5.15
CA VAL A 51 20.49 0.42 5.18
C VAL A 51 20.11 -0.53 4.05
N ILE A 52 20.47 -0.21 2.80
CA ILE A 52 20.15 -1.03 1.62
C ILE A 52 20.68 -2.45 1.80
N GLY A 53 21.95 -2.61 2.15
CA GLY A 53 22.58 -3.93 2.34
C GLY A 53 22.04 -4.72 3.54
N THR A 54 21.32 -4.08 4.47
CA THR A 54 20.79 -4.74 5.67
C THR A 54 19.30 -5.05 5.53
N PHE A 55 18.50 -4.08 5.09
CA PHE A 55 17.05 -4.19 5.04
C PHE A 55 16.51 -4.73 3.71
N VAL A 56 17.28 -4.60 2.62
CA VAL A 56 16.91 -5.13 1.30
C VAL A 56 18.06 -5.99 0.78
N THR A 57 18.31 -7.12 1.47
CA THR A 57 19.52 -7.95 1.31
C THR A 57 19.80 -8.49 -0.11
N ALA A 58 18.84 -8.41 -1.04
CA ALA A 58 19.05 -8.75 -2.44
C ALA A 58 19.76 -7.64 -3.24
N LEU A 59 19.76 -6.40 -2.75
CA LEU A 59 20.42 -5.26 -3.37
C LEU A 59 21.86 -5.13 -2.86
N ASN A 60 22.80 -4.92 -3.77
CA ASN A 60 24.22 -4.75 -3.44
C ASN A 60 24.85 -3.71 -4.36
N GLN A 61 25.25 -2.57 -3.80
CA GLN A 61 25.88 -1.48 -4.55
C GLN A 61 27.19 -1.91 -5.24
N GLN A 62 27.94 -2.86 -4.68
CA GLN A 62 29.20 -3.34 -5.27
C GLN A 62 28.99 -4.20 -6.51
N LEU A 63 27.80 -4.81 -6.65
CA LEU A 63 27.44 -5.67 -7.78
C LEU A 63 26.53 -4.97 -8.79
N ALA A 64 26.00 -3.79 -8.45
CA ALA A 64 25.11 -3.02 -9.31
C ALA A 64 25.91 -2.27 -10.39
N GLU A 65 25.43 -2.30 -11.63
CA GLU A 65 25.99 -1.48 -12.72
C GLU A 65 25.71 0.01 -12.51
N GLY A 66 24.59 0.34 -11.86
CA GLY A 66 24.16 1.70 -11.54
C GLY A 66 24.33 2.05 -10.06
N ASP A 67 24.30 3.35 -9.77
CA ASP A 67 24.25 3.86 -8.41
C ASP A 67 22.84 3.65 -7.82
N LEU A 68 22.72 2.79 -6.81
CA LEU A 68 21.46 2.50 -6.14
C LEU A 68 20.87 3.74 -5.46
N MET A 69 21.70 4.71 -5.06
CA MET A 69 21.23 5.99 -4.51
C MET A 69 20.56 6.88 -5.56
N ASN A 70 20.76 6.60 -6.86
CA ASN A 70 20.03 7.24 -7.96
C ASN A 70 18.72 6.52 -8.30
N ILE A 71 18.50 5.31 -7.79
CA ILE A 71 17.33 4.47 -8.07
C ILE A 71 16.39 4.41 -6.88
N TYR A 72 16.93 4.42 -5.66
CA TYR A 72 16.20 4.29 -4.41
C TYR A 72 16.41 5.50 -3.50
N ASP A 73 15.40 5.75 -2.68
CA ASP A 73 15.44 6.65 -1.54
C ASP A 73 15.34 5.84 -0.25
N VAL A 74 16.00 6.34 0.80
CA VAL A 74 15.85 5.85 2.16
C VAL A 74 15.41 7.02 3.04
N ALA A 75 14.37 6.80 3.85
CA ALA A 75 13.83 7.83 4.72
C ALA A 75 13.33 7.26 6.06
N LEU A 76 13.34 8.07 7.11
CA LEU A 76 12.73 7.79 8.39
C LEU A 76 11.46 8.61 8.53
N HIS A 77 10.32 7.95 8.75
CA HIS A 77 9.10 8.60 9.18
C HIS A 77 9.20 8.92 10.68
N ILE A 78 9.39 10.19 11.03
CA ILE A 78 9.76 10.62 12.38
C ILE A 78 8.71 10.24 13.43
N PRO A 79 7.39 10.41 13.20
CA PRO A 79 6.39 10.10 14.22
C PRO A 79 6.33 8.62 14.62
N THR A 80 6.50 7.70 13.65
CA THR A 80 6.39 6.25 13.90
C THR A 80 7.74 5.56 14.01
N LYS A 81 8.83 6.27 13.71
CA LYS A 81 10.17 5.72 13.54
C LYS A 81 10.25 4.64 12.45
N ALA A 82 9.29 4.61 11.53
CA ALA A 82 9.31 3.65 10.42
C ALA A 82 10.43 4.01 9.43
N LEU A 83 11.23 3.02 9.05
CA LEU A 83 12.25 3.16 8.02
C LEU A 83 11.64 2.75 6.68
N ILE A 84 11.72 3.65 5.70
CA ILE A 84 11.13 3.52 4.37
C ILE A 84 12.27 3.41 3.37
N ILE A 85 12.22 2.40 2.51
CA ILE A 85 13.11 2.21 1.39
C ILE A 85 12.22 2.09 0.16
N ALA A 86 12.31 3.05 -0.76
CA ALA A 86 11.42 3.08 -1.92
C ALA A 86 12.22 3.36 -3.18
N ASN A 87 11.78 2.87 -4.33
CA ASN A 87 12.34 3.35 -5.58
C ASN A 87 11.92 4.83 -5.79
N LYS A 88 12.70 5.59 -6.56
CA LYS A 88 12.40 6.98 -6.93
C LYS A 88 11.22 7.10 -7.90
N GLY A 89 10.61 5.97 -8.25
CA GLY A 89 9.41 5.84 -9.04
C GLY A 89 9.67 5.58 -10.52
N ALA A 90 8.74 4.85 -11.14
CA ALA A 90 8.72 4.56 -12.58
C ALA A 90 7.43 5.10 -13.18
N THR A 91 7.52 5.82 -14.30
CA THR A 91 6.33 6.29 -15.01
C THR A 91 5.89 5.22 -15.99
N LEU A 92 4.63 4.81 -15.91
CA LEU A 92 4.08 3.68 -16.65
C LEU A 92 2.91 4.15 -17.50
N PHE A 93 2.93 3.79 -18.79
CA PHE A 93 1.72 3.79 -19.60
C PHE A 93 0.89 2.54 -19.24
N SER A 94 -0.35 2.75 -18.83
CA SER A 94 -1.22 1.69 -18.32
C SER A 94 -2.55 1.67 -19.06
N LEU A 95 -3.04 0.46 -19.34
CA LEU A 95 -4.39 0.21 -19.82
C LEU A 95 -5.23 -0.43 -18.72
N THR A 96 -6.50 -0.04 -18.65
CA THR A 96 -7.49 -0.75 -17.81
C THR A 96 -8.04 -1.98 -18.54
N SER A 97 -8.88 -2.76 -17.87
CA SER A 97 -9.68 -3.86 -18.48
C SER A 97 -10.57 -3.39 -19.63
N LYS A 98 -10.91 -2.09 -19.67
CA LYS A 98 -11.69 -1.45 -20.73
C LYS A 98 -10.80 -0.70 -21.73
N GLU A 99 -9.50 -0.98 -21.73
CA GLU A 99 -8.50 -0.37 -22.60
C GLU A 99 -8.44 1.16 -22.50
N ILE A 100 -8.78 1.73 -21.33
CA ILE A 100 -8.69 3.17 -21.10
C ILE A 100 -7.22 3.53 -20.80
N PRO A 101 -6.55 4.31 -21.65
CA PRO A 101 -5.16 4.71 -21.46
C PRO A 101 -5.02 5.73 -20.33
N ASN A 102 -4.05 5.50 -19.45
CA ASN A 102 -3.65 6.44 -18.40
C ASN A 102 -2.14 6.36 -18.14
N ILE A 103 -1.64 7.36 -17.42
CA ILE A 103 -0.27 7.37 -16.91
C ILE A 103 -0.30 7.17 -15.41
N THR A 104 0.47 6.18 -14.95
CA THR A 104 0.65 5.88 -13.53
C THR A 104 2.11 6.05 -13.16
N ARG A 105 2.40 6.84 -12.13
CA ARG A 105 3.70 6.82 -11.46
C ARG A 105 3.70 5.75 -10.38
N HIS A 106 4.47 4.70 -10.58
CA HIS A 106 4.62 3.58 -9.64
C HIS A 106 5.77 3.84 -8.67
N VAL A 107 5.50 3.73 -7.37
CA VAL A 107 6.49 3.74 -6.29
C VAL A 107 6.30 2.47 -5.47
N GLY A 108 7.23 1.54 -5.57
CA GLY A 108 7.36 0.36 -4.72
C GLY A 108 8.18 0.68 -3.48
N SER A 109 7.72 0.23 -2.32
CA SER A 109 8.36 0.48 -1.04
C SER A 109 8.48 -0.78 -0.18
N CYS A 110 9.54 -0.80 0.61
CA CYS A 110 9.81 -1.72 1.68
C CYS A 110 9.89 -0.87 2.96
N VAL A 111 8.96 -1.09 3.89
CA VAL A 111 8.81 -0.30 5.10
C VAL A 111 9.03 -1.18 6.31
N TYR A 112 10.10 -0.91 7.04
CA TYR A 112 10.28 -1.45 8.38
C TYR A 112 9.47 -0.59 9.36
N MET A 113 8.42 -1.16 9.92
CA MET A 113 7.62 -0.54 10.98
C MET A 113 8.01 -1.17 12.32
N PRO A 114 8.59 -0.41 13.27
CA PRO A 114 8.92 -0.92 14.59
C PRO A 114 7.72 -1.58 15.27
N GLY A 115 7.96 -2.75 15.88
CA GLY A 115 6.92 -3.57 16.48
C GLY A 115 6.10 -4.40 15.49
N VAL A 116 6.08 -4.07 14.19
CA VAL A 116 5.42 -4.91 13.17
C VAL A 116 6.46 -5.76 12.45
N GLY A 117 7.43 -5.14 11.80
CA GLY A 117 8.41 -5.78 10.92
C GLY A 117 8.40 -5.16 9.52
N MET A 118 8.81 -5.93 8.52
CA MET A 118 8.94 -5.49 7.13
C MET A 118 7.64 -5.65 6.34
N GLU A 119 7.09 -4.54 5.85
CA GLU A 119 5.94 -4.51 4.95
C GLU A 119 6.37 -4.08 3.55
N TYR A 120 5.78 -4.69 2.51
CA TYR A 120 5.99 -4.34 1.12
C TYR A 120 4.72 -3.75 0.54
N ALA A 121 4.85 -2.63 -0.18
CA ALA A 121 3.71 -1.95 -0.75
C ALA A 121 4.04 -1.33 -2.11
N ASN A 122 3.00 -1.16 -2.93
CA ASN A 122 3.06 -0.50 -4.22
C ASN A 122 2.06 0.64 -4.24
N ALA A 123 2.54 1.86 -4.48
CA ALA A 123 1.71 3.02 -4.73
C ALA A 123 1.68 3.32 -6.24
N GLY A 124 0.48 3.38 -6.81
CA GLY A 124 0.22 3.95 -8.12
C GLY A 124 -0.35 5.36 -7.96
N ILE A 125 0.39 6.38 -8.40
CA ILE A 125 -0.04 7.77 -8.39
C ILE A 125 -0.53 8.12 -9.80
N VAL A 126 -1.74 8.66 -9.91
CA VAL A 126 -2.35 9.09 -11.17
C VAL A 126 -2.88 10.51 -10.99
N GLY A 127 -2.55 11.43 -11.89
CA GLY A 127 -2.96 12.84 -11.77
C GLY A 127 -2.22 13.61 -10.65
N ASN A 128 -2.79 14.74 -10.22
CA ASN A 128 -2.19 15.61 -9.21
C ASN A 128 -2.70 15.30 -7.80
N VAL A 129 -1.81 14.87 -6.91
CA VAL A 129 -2.12 14.49 -5.52
C VAL A 129 -1.62 15.50 -4.47
N TYR A 130 -1.16 16.68 -4.91
CA TYR A 130 -0.45 17.64 -4.06
C TYR A 130 -1.24 18.89 -3.72
N ASP A 131 -1.92 19.48 -4.71
CA ASP A 131 -2.49 20.82 -4.56
C ASP A 131 -3.89 20.79 -3.91
N ASP A 132 -4.73 19.87 -4.38
CA ASP A 132 -6.12 19.71 -3.94
C ASP A 132 -6.34 18.38 -3.21
N GLN A 133 -7.60 18.08 -2.93
CA GLN A 133 -8.02 16.79 -2.40
C GLN A 133 -7.75 15.67 -3.43
N PHE A 134 -7.20 14.55 -2.97
CA PHE A 134 -6.94 13.38 -3.81
C PHE A 134 -7.77 12.18 -3.37
N VAL A 135 -7.99 11.23 -4.26
CA VAL A 135 -8.70 9.98 -3.98
C VAL A 135 -7.72 8.90 -3.55
N LEU A 136 -8.00 8.23 -2.43
CA LEU A 136 -7.20 7.14 -1.88
C LEU A 136 -7.97 5.82 -1.89
N ARG A 137 -7.35 4.77 -2.42
CA ARG A 137 -7.72 3.38 -2.11
C ARG A 137 -6.51 2.62 -1.61
N ALA A 138 -6.57 2.18 -0.36
CA ALA A 138 -5.60 1.25 0.22
C ALA A 138 -6.19 -0.16 0.28
N GLU A 139 -5.59 -1.10 -0.44
CA GLU A 139 -5.97 -2.50 -0.54
C GLU A 139 -4.88 -3.39 0.06
N SER A 140 -5.30 -4.43 0.80
CA SER A 140 -4.37 -5.47 1.27
C SER A 140 -4.38 -6.63 0.27
N ALA A 141 -3.25 -7.32 0.10
CA ALA A 141 -3.17 -8.43 -0.83
C ALA A 141 -4.23 -9.52 -0.57
N CYS A 142 -4.76 -10.07 -1.64
CA CYS A 142 -5.65 -11.23 -1.61
C CYS A 142 -5.33 -12.17 -2.78
N THR A 143 -4.41 -13.10 -2.56
CA THR A 143 -3.90 -13.99 -3.62
C THR A 143 -5.00 -14.73 -4.40
N PRO A 144 -6.00 -15.40 -3.79
CA PRO A 144 -7.00 -16.14 -4.56
C PRO A 144 -7.90 -15.24 -5.40
N SER A 145 -8.19 -14.02 -4.94
CA SER A 145 -8.95 -13.05 -5.75
C SER A 145 -8.10 -12.53 -6.91
N PHE A 146 -6.88 -12.06 -6.62
CA PHE A 146 -6.03 -11.41 -7.62
C PHE A 146 -5.46 -12.38 -8.67
N LEU A 147 -5.05 -13.59 -8.27
CA LEU A 147 -4.44 -14.55 -9.18
C LEU A 147 -5.46 -15.46 -9.88
N PHE A 148 -6.53 -15.86 -9.18
CA PHE A 148 -7.46 -16.89 -9.67
C PHE A 148 -8.88 -16.37 -9.87
N GLY A 149 -9.13 -15.07 -9.67
CA GLY A 149 -10.46 -14.48 -9.85
C GLY A 149 -11.50 -15.04 -8.88
N SER A 150 -11.07 -15.48 -7.68
CA SER A 150 -11.94 -16.08 -6.67
C SER A 150 -13.19 -15.24 -6.46
N GLN A 151 -14.35 -15.90 -6.53
CA GLN A 151 -15.66 -15.31 -6.33
C GLN A 151 -16.11 -15.36 -4.86
N ARG A 152 -15.23 -15.78 -3.94
CA ARG A 152 -15.54 -15.78 -2.50
C ARG A 152 -15.43 -14.37 -1.90
N CYS A 153 -14.43 -13.60 -2.35
CA CYS A 153 -14.25 -12.18 -1.97
C CYS A 153 -14.18 -11.29 -3.21
N ASN A 154 -14.43 -9.99 -3.04
CA ASN A 154 -14.51 -9.03 -4.14
C ASN A 154 -13.22 -8.19 -4.35
N CYS A 155 -12.11 -8.52 -3.69
CA CYS A 155 -10.87 -7.73 -3.71
C CYS A 155 -10.36 -7.42 -5.13
N HIS A 156 -10.38 -8.40 -6.04
CA HIS A 156 -9.99 -8.20 -7.44
C HIS A 156 -10.85 -7.14 -8.14
N HIS A 157 -12.17 -7.21 -7.98
CA HIS A 157 -13.08 -6.24 -8.60
C HIS A 157 -12.98 -4.85 -7.96
N GLN A 158 -12.76 -4.77 -6.64
CA GLN A 158 -12.48 -3.50 -5.97
C GLN A 158 -11.25 -2.82 -6.56
N TRP A 159 -10.20 -3.60 -6.83
CA TRP A 159 -8.97 -3.09 -7.45
C TRP A 159 -9.13 -2.74 -8.93
N GLN A 160 -9.84 -3.57 -9.71
CA GLN A 160 -10.14 -3.25 -11.12
C GLN A 160 -10.91 -1.94 -11.23
N ASN A 161 -11.95 -1.76 -10.42
CA ASN A 161 -12.77 -0.56 -10.45
C ASN A 161 -11.97 0.68 -10.04
N VAL A 162 -11.07 0.62 -9.05
CA VAL A 162 -10.26 1.82 -8.72
C VAL A 162 -9.30 2.19 -9.84
N ARG A 163 -8.73 1.20 -10.54
CA ARG A 163 -7.92 1.45 -11.75
C ARG A 163 -8.76 2.10 -12.85
N GLU A 164 -9.98 1.61 -13.07
CA GLU A 164 -10.91 2.21 -14.03
C GLU A 164 -11.31 3.64 -13.65
N LEU A 165 -11.58 3.89 -12.36
CA LEU A 165 -11.91 5.23 -11.85
C LEU A 165 -10.73 6.18 -12.11
N ALA A 166 -9.52 5.83 -11.64
CA ALA A 166 -8.32 6.63 -11.81
C ALA A 166 -8.09 6.98 -13.29
N ALA A 167 -8.20 5.98 -14.18
CA ALA A 167 -8.07 6.19 -15.62
C ALA A 167 -9.19 7.08 -16.20
N SER A 168 -10.43 6.93 -15.75
CA SER A 168 -11.56 7.72 -16.27
C SER A 168 -11.50 9.21 -15.93
N PHE A 169 -10.84 9.56 -14.82
CA PHE A 169 -10.59 10.96 -14.44
C PHE A 169 -9.29 11.51 -15.03
N ASN A 170 -8.40 10.64 -15.51
CA ASN A 170 -7.04 10.98 -15.97
C ASN A 170 -6.69 10.25 -17.27
N THR A 171 -7.65 10.17 -18.20
CA THR A 171 -7.41 9.52 -19.50
C THR A 171 -6.39 10.34 -20.29
N VAL A 172 -5.47 9.66 -20.96
CA VAL A 172 -4.48 10.31 -21.83
C VAL A 172 -4.67 9.90 -23.28
N THR A 173 -4.36 10.80 -24.20
CA THR A 173 -4.23 10.44 -25.62
C THR A 173 -2.76 10.12 -25.88
N PRO A 174 -2.39 8.85 -26.13
CA PRO A 174 -1.02 8.52 -26.50
C PRO A 174 -0.65 9.21 -27.83
N PRO A 175 0.62 9.60 -28.01
CA PRO A 175 1.08 10.20 -29.25
C PRO A 175 1.04 9.17 -30.40
N ASP A 176 0.81 9.66 -31.61
CA ASP A 176 0.88 8.86 -32.83
C ASP A 176 2.36 8.68 -33.22
N THR A 177 3.09 7.84 -32.48
CA THR A 177 4.49 7.49 -32.75
C THR A 177 4.62 6.00 -33.00
N VAL A 178 5.51 5.67 -33.95
CA VAL A 178 5.75 4.30 -34.43
C VAL A 178 6.98 3.69 -33.73
N ALA A 179 7.80 4.50 -33.06
CA ALA A 179 9.07 4.06 -32.46
C ALA A 179 8.95 3.91 -30.93
N GLY A 180 9.36 2.75 -30.41
CA GLY A 180 9.21 2.43 -28.99
C GLY A 180 10.02 3.33 -28.05
N ASP A 181 11.17 3.85 -28.49
CA ASP A 181 12.01 4.75 -27.70
C ASP A 181 11.43 6.17 -27.59
N GLU A 182 10.78 6.65 -28.66
CA GLU A 182 10.02 7.90 -28.64
C GLU A 182 8.80 7.80 -27.72
N PHE A 183 8.08 6.68 -27.79
CA PHE A 183 6.96 6.42 -26.89
C PHE A 183 7.42 6.37 -25.44
N GLU A 184 8.51 5.65 -25.14
CA GLU A 184 9.06 5.56 -23.78
C GLU A 184 9.52 6.93 -23.25
N ARG A 185 10.19 7.76 -24.08
CA ARG A 185 10.53 9.15 -23.70
C ARG A 185 9.28 9.95 -23.37
N TRP A 186 8.25 9.86 -24.22
CA TRP A 186 6.99 10.52 -23.96
C TRP A 186 6.38 10.07 -22.63
N VAL A 187 6.36 8.77 -22.32
CA VAL A 187 5.87 8.24 -21.03
C VAL A 187 6.66 8.81 -19.86
N GLN A 188 7.99 8.82 -19.94
CA GLN A 188 8.85 9.31 -18.86
C GLN A 188 8.63 10.80 -18.58
N ASP A 189 8.40 11.60 -19.62
CA ASP A 189 8.15 13.05 -19.51
C ASP A 189 6.81 13.40 -18.85
N GLN A 190 5.88 12.44 -18.70
CA GLN A 190 4.57 12.69 -18.11
C GLN A 190 4.61 12.96 -16.60
N PHE A 191 5.68 12.54 -15.92
CA PHE A 191 5.89 12.79 -14.49
C PHE A 191 7.30 13.29 -14.24
N VAL A 192 7.39 14.45 -13.58
CA VAL A 192 8.67 15.05 -13.19
C VAL A 192 8.78 15.09 -11.67
N VAL A 193 9.97 14.87 -11.14
CA VAL A 193 10.22 15.02 -9.72
C VAL A 193 10.65 16.47 -9.45
N ARG A 194 9.85 17.21 -8.67
CA ARG A 194 10.15 18.60 -8.23
C ARG A 194 10.01 18.66 -6.72
N ASP A 195 11.05 19.12 -6.03
CA ASP A 195 11.08 19.22 -4.56
C ASP A 195 10.66 17.91 -3.85
N GLY A 196 11.09 16.76 -4.40
CA GLY A 196 10.74 15.43 -3.89
C GLY A 196 9.32 14.95 -4.20
N LYS A 197 8.51 15.74 -4.92
CA LYS A 197 7.13 15.42 -5.34
C LYS A 197 7.09 14.91 -6.77
N HIS A 198 6.28 13.89 -7.03
CA HIS A 198 6.07 13.29 -8.34
C HIS A 198 4.95 14.01 -9.10
N THR A 199 5.25 15.17 -9.70
CA THR A 199 4.25 16.03 -10.34
C THR A 199 3.88 15.52 -11.74
N CYS A 200 2.60 15.19 -11.94
CA CYS A 200 2.03 14.89 -13.25
C CYS A 200 2.04 16.15 -14.15
N GLN A 201 2.48 16.01 -15.40
CA GLN A 201 2.46 17.11 -16.38
C GLN A 201 1.11 17.26 -17.09
N GLN A 202 0.28 16.22 -17.09
CA GLN A 202 -1.01 16.24 -17.74
C GLN A 202 -2.06 16.97 -16.88
N PRO A 203 -2.98 17.73 -17.51
CA PRO A 203 -4.12 18.32 -16.83
C PRO A 203 -5.13 17.25 -16.44
N GLY A 204 -4.91 16.59 -15.31
CA GLY A 204 -5.89 15.78 -14.60
C GLY A 204 -6.42 16.55 -13.40
N ARG A 205 -7.75 16.72 -13.29
CA ARG A 205 -8.34 17.50 -12.18
C ARG A 205 -8.31 16.76 -10.84
N VAL A 206 -8.22 15.43 -10.86
CA VAL A 206 -8.39 14.60 -9.65
C VAL A 206 -7.25 13.62 -9.52
N GLY A 207 -6.40 13.83 -8.50
CA GLY A 207 -5.34 12.89 -8.15
C GLY A 207 -5.89 11.60 -7.54
N PHE A 208 -5.24 10.49 -7.82
CA PHE A 208 -5.48 9.19 -7.22
C PHE A 208 -4.17 8.62 -6.65
N VAL A 209 -4.27 8.05 -5.46
CA VAL A 209 -3.27 7.11 -4.92
C VAL A 209 -3.94 5.76 -4.75
N MET A 210 -3.49 4.78 -5.54
CA MET A 210 -3.84 3.37 -5.41
C MET A 210 -2.71 2.68 -4.65
N LEU A 211 -2.93 2.35 -3.39
CA LEU A 211 -1.94 1.70 -2.53
C LEU A 211 -2.30 0.23 -2.35
N HIS A 212 -1.41 -0.67 -2.75
CA HIS A 212 -1.53 -2.10 -2.52
C HIS A 212 -0.46 -2.56 -1.53
N VAL A 213 -0.85 -3.20 -0.43
CA VAL A 213 0.09 -3.73 0.58
C VAL A 213 0.23 -5.23 0.38
N ASP A 214 1.35 -5.65 -0.21
CA ASP A 214 1.61 -7.00 -0.70
C ASP A 214 1.76 -8.03 0.43
N SER A 215 2.45 -7.62 1.49
CA SER A 215 2.76 -8.46 2.65
C SER A 215 1.57 -8.68 3.58
N GLN A 216 0.48 -7.94 3.42
CA GLN A 216 -0.71 -8.06 4.28
C GLN A 216 -1.77 -9.05 3.76
N ASN A 217 -1.31 -10.18 3.24
CA ASN A 217 -2.18 -11.19 2.66
C ASN A 217 -3.10 -11.82 3.72
N GLY A 218 -4.36 -12.13 3.38
CA GLY A 218 -5.31 -12.75 4.30
C GLY A 218 -5.59 -11.92 5.56
N MET A 219 -5.60 -10.59 5.42
CA MET A 219 -5.89 -9.65 6.50
C MET A 219 -4.94 -9.76 7.70
N GLY A 220 -3.64 -9.98 7.47
CA GLY A 220 -2.64 -10.03 8.53
C GLY A 220 -1.40 -9.24 8.21
N SER A 221 -0.98 -8.36 9.12
CA SER A 221 0.42 -7.90 9.14
C SER A 221 1.38 -9.01 9.56
N GLY A 222 0.89 -10.16 10.04
CA GLY A 222 1.72 -11.22 10.62
C GLY A 222 2.25 -10.86 12.02
N TYR A 223 1.71 -9.80 12.63
CA TYR A 223 2.14 -9.29 13.93
C TYR A 223 2.00 -10.33 15.04
N THR A 224 3.03 -10.43 15.87
CA THR A 224 3.02 -11.14 17.15
C THR A 224 3.76 -10.27 18.15
N GLU A 225 3.14 -9.98 19.29
CA GLU A 225 3.71 -9.07 20.27
C GLU A 225 5.07 -9.58 20.76
N GLY A 226 6.08 -8.71 20.73
CA GLY A 226 7.42 -9.02 21.23
C GLY A 226 8.31 -9.87 20.31
N GLU A 227 7.85 -10.26 19.11
CA GLU A 227 8.66 -11.01 18.15
C GLU A 227 9.25 -10.12 17.04
N PHE A 228 10.56 -10.25 16.81
CA PHE A 228 11.17 -9.77 15.57
C PHE A 228 10.90 -10.78 14.46
N VAL A 229 9.91 -10.50 13.62
CA VAL A 229 9.54 -11.40 12.52
C VAL A 229 10.38 -11.06 11.28
N ILE A 230 11.35 -11.91 10.97
CA ILE A 230 12.19 -11.79 9.77
C ILE A 230 11.36 -11.93 8.49
N ASP A 231 10.22 -12.63 8.54
CA ASP A 231 9.38 -12.91 7.38
C ASP A 231 7.87 -12.79 7.69
N LEU A 232 7.39 -11.55 7.87
CA LEU A 232 5.94 -11.29 7.99
C LEU A 232 5.19 -11.76 6.75
N ALA A 233 5.83 -11.69 5.58
CA ALA A 233 5.25 -12.11 4.32
C ALA A 233 4.99 -13.63 4.30
N GLU A 234 5.91 -14.47 4.79
CA GLU A 234 5.69 -15.90 4.97
C GLU A 234 4.47 -16.15 5.88
N ARG A 235 4.40 -15.49 7.04
CA ARG A 235 3.28 -15.68 7.99
C ARG A 235 1.95 -15.32 7.37
N ALA A 236 1.83 -14.12 6.80
CA ALA A 236 0.61 -13.68 6.12
C ALA A 236 0.24 -14.60 4.95
N SER A 237 1.25 -15.06 4.19
CA SER A 237 1.13 -15.96 3.05
C SER A 237 0.62 -17.35 3.46
N MET A 238 1.16 -17.94 4.53
CA MET A 238 0.74 -19.24 5.04
C MET A 238 -0.62 -19.18 5.73
N ARG A 239 -0.89 -18.08 6.44
CA ARG A 239 -2.22 -17.81 7.03
C ARG A 239 -3.32 -17.88 5.97
N HIS A 240 -3.19 -17.10 4.89
CA HIS A 240 -4.21 -17.03 3.85
C HIS A 240 -4.40 -18.36 3.09
N ARG A 241 -3.34 -19.17 2.96
CA ARG A 241 -3.41 -20.51 2.36
C ARG A 241 -4.14 -21.51 3.24
N GLY A 242 -3.94 -21.42 4.56
CA GLY A 242 -4.56 -22.30 5.54
C GLY A 242 -6.03 -21.95 5.83
N GLU A 243 -6.36 -20.67 5.85
CA GLU A 243 -7.70 -20.13 6.11
C GLU A 243 -8.78 -20.77 5.22
N TYR A 244 -8.67 -20.62 3.90
CA TYR A 244 -9.68 -21.13 2.98
C TYR A 244 -9.81 -22.66 3.02
N THR A 245 -8.69 -23.37 3.20
CA THR A 245 -8.70 -24.82 3.36
C THR A 245 -9.43 -25.21 4.64
N SER A 246 -9.23 -24.45 5.71
CA SER A 246 -9.83 -24.70 7.01
C SER A 246 -11.33 -24.43 7.01
N GLU A 247 -11.76 -23.32 6.42
CA GLU A 247 -13.18 -23.02 6.22
C GLU A 247 -13.90 -24.14 5.46
N GLN A 248 -13.30 -24.66 4.39
CA GLN A 248 -13.93 -25.70 3.57
C GLN A 248 -13.89 -27.08 4.24
N THR A 249 -12.78 -27.42 4.88
CA THR A 249 -12.59 -28.75 5.50
C THR A 249 -13.38 -28.88 6.80
N TYR A 250 -13.37 -27.83 7.62
CA TYR A 250 -13.95 -27.83 8.97
C TYR A 250 -15.25 -27.05 9.09
N ARG A 251 -15.73 -26.43 8.00
CA ARG A 251 -16.98 -25.64 7.96
C ARG A 251 -17.03 -24.54 9.01
N THR A 252 -15.91 -23.86 9.17
CA THR A 252 -15.71 -22.79 10.15
C THR A 252 -15.81 -21.42 9.48
N SER A 253 -16.05 -20.35 10.26
CA SER A 253 -16.02 -18.98 9.73
C SER A 253 -14.61 -18.60 9.33
N MET A 254 -14.44 -17.46 8.65
CA MET A 254 -13.13 -16.88 8.35
C MET A 254 -12.22 -16.76 9.58
N TYR A 255 -12.72 -16.15 10.66
CA TYR A 255 -12.00 -16.08 11.93
C TYR A 255 -11.68 -17.48 12.48
N GLY A 256 -12.65 -18.39 12.41
CA GLY A 256 -12.47 -19.77 12.82
C GLY A 256 -11.47 -20.55 11.95
N GLY A 257 -11.29 -20.16 10.69
CA GLY A 257 -10.28 -20.68 9.78
C GLY A 257 -8.86 -20.36 10.27
N PHE A 258 -8.66 -19.17 10.84
CA PHE A 258 -7.41 -18.80 11.49
C PHE A 258 -7.15 -19.64 12.74
N THR A 259 -8.13 -19.75 13.64
CA THR A 259 -7.94 -20.52 14.87
C THR A 259 -7.71 -22.00 14.60
N THR A 260 -8.30 -22.53 13.52
CA THR A 260 -8.11 -23.91 13.08
C THR A 260 -6.66 -24.23 12.69
N ILE A 261 -5.93 -23.25 12.13
CA ILE A 261 -4.49 -23.39 11.82
C ILE A 261 -3.58 -22.97 12.98
N GLY A 262 -4.14 -22.78 14.18
CA GLY A 262 -3.38 -22.41 15.38
C GLY A 262 -2.96 -20.95 15.42
N ILE A 263 -3.62 -20.08 14.66
CA ILE A 263 -3.31 -18.64 14.58
C ILE A 263 -4.51 -17.85 15.09
N ASN A 264 -4.29 -16.88 15.97
CA ASN A 264 -5.36 -15.94 16.35
C ASN A 264 -5.64 -14.99 15.17
N GLY A 265 -6.91 -14.66 14.93
CA GLY A 265 -7.25 -13.60 13.98
C GLY A 265 -6.51 -12.30 14.33
N ASP A 266 -6.13 -11.51 13.33
CA ASP A 266 -5.33 -10.28 13.51
C ASP A 266 -6.03 -9.33 14.50
N PRO A 267 -5.41 -9.01 15.65
CA PRO A 267 -5.99 -8.17 16.70
C PRO A 267 -5.94 -6.68 16.34
N ARG A 268 -6.36 -6.32 15.11
CA ARG A 268 -6.21 -4.98 14.54
C ARG A 268 -6.88 -3.89 15.39
N GLY A 269 -7.93 -4.23 16.13
CA GLY A 269 -8.57 -3.35 17.10
C GLY A 269 -7.79 -3.22 18.41
N GLU A 270 -7.13 -4.28 18.86
CA GLU A 270 -6.46 -4.37 20.16
C GLU A 270 -5.03 -3.79 20.12
N ASN A 271 -4.41 -3.74 18.94
CA ASN A 271 -3.07 -3.17 18.73
C ASN A 271 -3.09 -1.78 18.08
N ASP A 272 -4.05 -0.93 18.45
CA ASP A 272 -4.10 0.46 17.99
C ASP A 272 -4.08 0.59 16.45
N GLY A 273 -4.66 -0.37 15.71
CA GLY A 273 -4.69 -0.37 14.25
C GLY A 273 -3.31 -0.42 13.59
N VAL A 274 -2.30 -1.04 14.22
CA VAL A 274 -0.90 -0.99 13.76
C VAL A 274 -0.72 -1.36 12.28
N GLY A 275 -1.45 -2.37 11.78
CA GLY A 275 -1.38 -2.79 10.37
C GLY A 275 -1.90 -1.72 9.38
N TYR A 276 -2.72 -0.79 9.83
CA TYR A 276 -3.22 0.31 8.99
C TYR A 276 -2.32 1.54 9.00
N LYS A 277 -1.31 1.61 9.89
CA LYS A 277 -0.33 2.72 9.97
C LYS A 277 0.56 2.82 8.73
N ILE A 278 0.72 1.73 7.98
CA ILE A 278 1.53 1.71 6.75
C ILE A 278 1.01 2.70 5.70
N THR A 279 -0.31 2.86 5.59
CA THR A 279 -0.94 3.74 4.61
C THR A 279 -0.53 5.21 4.83
N PRO A 280 -0.82 5.84 5.98
CA PRO A 280 -0.43 7.23 6.19
C PRO A 280 1.09 7.42 6.18
N VAL A 281 1.90 6.46 6.65
CA VAL A 281 3.37 6.53 6.57
C VAL A 281 3.85 6.65 5.12
N ILE A 282 3.30 5.86 4.20
CA ILE A 282 3.66 5.93 2.77
C ILE A 282 3.16 7.25 2.17
N LEU A 283 1.96 7.71 2.53
CA LEU A 283 1.43 8.97 2.03
C LEU A 283 2.22 10.19 2.51
N ASP A 284 2.71 10.18 3.76
CA ASP A 284 3.61 11.18 4.30
C ASP A 284 4.95 11.18 3.55
N TYR A 285 5.50 10.01 3.24
CA TYR A 285 6.70 9.87 2.41
C TYR A 285 6.52 10.42 0.99
N LEU A 286 5.35 10.17 0.39
CA LEU A 286 5.00 10.70 -0.92
C LEU A 286 4.67 12.21 -0.89
N ALA A 287 4.57 12.81 0.30
CA ALA A 287 4.25 14.20 0.56
C ALA A 287 2.95 14.67 -0.14
N VAL A 288 1.95 13.78 -0.19
CA VAL A 288 0.62 14.09 -0.76
C VAL A 288 -0.14 15.09 0.11
N ASN A 289 -1.20 15.69 -0.44
CA ASN A 289 -2.08 16.59 0.31
C ASN A 289 -2.67 15.90 1.56
N LYS A 290 -3.00 16.67 2.60
CA LYS A 290 -3.65 16.12 3.81
C LYS A 290 -5.16 15.94 3.67
N SER A 291 -5.81 16.60 2.71
CA SER A 291 -7.22 16.38 2.40
C SER A 291 -7.36 15.18 1.44
N VAL A 292 -8.14 14.18 1.84
CA VAL A 292 -8.26 12.90 1.12
C VAL A 292 -9.72 12.46 0.98
N ILE A 293 -10.09 11.99 -0.21
CA ILE A 293 -11.32 11.23 -0.45
C ILE A 293 -10.97 9.75 -0.30
N MET A 294 -11.30 9.15 0.84
CA MET A 294 -10.93 7.77 1.11
C MET A 294 -12.02 6.81 0.69
N LEU A 295 -11.71 5.94 -0.28
CA LEU A 295 -12.58 4.85 -0.73
C LEU A 295 -12.48 3.68 0.24
N THR A 296 -13.26 3.70 1.32
CA THR A 296 -13.24 2.62 2.33
C THR A 296 -14.59 2.44 3.04
N ASN A 297 -14.86 1.20 3.44
CA ASN A 297 -15.93 0.86 4.38
C ASN A 297 -15.41 0.57 5.78
N ASN A 298 -14.09 0.42 5.94
CA ASN A 298 -13.47 0.04 7.18
C ASN A 298 -13.18 1.30 8.04
N PRO A 299 -13.82 1.45 9.21
CA PRO A 299 -13.66 2.63 10.07
C PRO A 299 -12.27 2.72 10.71
N LEU A 300 -11.58 1.60 10.91
CA LEU A 300 -10.23 1.58 11.48
C LEU A 300 -9.20 2.20 10.51
N LYS A 301 -9.39 2.01 9.20
CA LYS A 301 -8.56 2.68 8.18
C LYS A 301 -8.74 4.20 8.23
N ILE A 302 -9.97 4.68 8.43
CA ILE A 302 -10.29 6.12 8.54
C ILE A 302 -9.66 6.69 9.80
N ALA A 303 -9.89 6.04 10.95
CA ALA A 303 -9.36 6.49 12.23
C ALA A 303 -7.83 6.61 12.24
N GLN A 304 -7.11 5.71 11.56
CA GLN A 304 -5.66 5.84 11.42
C GLN A 304 -5.24 7.01 10.55
N MET A 305 -5.92 7.26 9.44
CA MET A 305 -5.64 8.42 8.60
C MET A 305 -5.83 9.73 9.39
N GLU A 306 -6.94 9.86 10.11
CA GLU A 306 -7.24 11.03 10.95
C GLU A 306 -6.19 11.24 12.05
N ARG A 307 -5.71 10.16 12.70
CA ARG A 307 -4.63 10.22 13.70
C ARG A 307 -3.31 10.73 13.16
N PHE A 308 -3.06 10.58 11.85
CA PHE A 308 -1.88 11.12 11.16
C PHE A 308 -2.15 12.51 10.54
N GLY A 309 -3.25 13.15 10.93
CA GLY A 309 -3.62 14.51 10.55
C GLY A 309 -4.21 14.64 9.15
N TYR A 310 -4.69 13.54 8.55
CA TYR A 310 -5.42 13.62 7.28
C TYR A 310 -6.88 14.04 7.53
N ASP A 311 -7.36 14.97 6.70
CA ASP A 311 -8.77 15.37 6.61
C ASP A 311 -9.50 14.40 5.65
N VAL A 312 -10.25 13.46 6.22
CA VAL A 312 -10.85 12.35 5.48
C VAL A 312 -12.30 12.64 5.11
N THR A 313 -12.56 12.77 3.81
CA THR A 313 -13.91 12.61 3.26
C THR A 313 -14.11 11.16 2.87
N ARG A 314 -14.96 10.43 3.62
CA ARG A 314 -15.27 9.04 3.30
C ARG A 314 -16.20 8.97 2.08
N VAL A 315 -15.79 8.21 1.07
CA VAL A 315 -16.68 7.69 0.02
C VAL A 315 -16.75 6.17 0.18
N LYS A 316 -17.96 5.62 0.16
CA LYS A 316 -18.14 4.18 0.39
C LYS A 316 -17.46 3.38 -0.72
N SER A 317 -16.57 2.48 -0.31
CA SER A 317 -15.89 1.58 -1.24
C SER A 317 -16.82 0.49 -1.71
N ILE A 318 -16.44 -0.12 -2.83
CA ILE A 318 -17.26 -1.04 -3.60
C ILE A 318 -17.85 -2.15 -2.74
N GLY A 319 -19.18 -2.20 -2.74
CA GLY A 319 -20.00 -3.07 -1.90
C GLY A 319 -20.56 -4.29 -2.63
N ALA A 320 -20.40 -4.35 -3.96
CA ALA A 320 -20.87 -5.48 -4.76
C ALA A 320 -20.25 -6.80 -4.27
N VAL A 321 -21.11 -7.76 -3.90
CA VAL A 321 -20.71 -9.07 -3.41
C VAL A 321 -20.68 -10.04 -4.59
N ASN A 322 -19.63 -10.86 -4.68
CA ASN A 322 -19.53 -11.89 -5.70
C ASN A 322 -20.59 -12.99 -5.49
N VAL A 323 -20.93 -13.73 -6.54
CA VAL A 323 -21.99 -14.77 -6.52
C VAL A 323 -21.74 -15.84 -5.44
N ALA A 324 -20.48 -16.19 -5.18
CA ALA A 324 -20.09 -17.16 -4.15
C ALA A 324 -19.70 -16.51 -2.80
N GLY A 325 -19.80 -15.18 -2.69
CA GLY A 325 -19.31 -14.40 -1.57
C GLY A 325 -20.36 -14.01 -0.54
N ALA A 326 -21.61 -14.48 -0.63
CA ALA A 326 -22.67 -14.10 0.31
C ALA A 326 -22.34 -14.49 1.77
N VAL A 327 -21.70 -15.64 1.98
CA VAL A 327 -21.21 -16.10 3.30
C VAL A 327 -20.04 -15.23 3.77
N GLU A 328 -19.05 -15.02 2.90
CA GLU A 328 -17.87 -14.22 3.22
C GLU A 328 -18.21 -12.74 3.47
N ALA A 329 -19.20 -12.20 2.77
CA ALA A 329 -19.70 -10.84 2.98
C ALA A 329 -20.33 -10.70 4.37
N HIS A 330 -21.18 -11.65 4.78
CA HIS A 330 -21.78 -11.64 6.12
C HIS A 330 -20.70 -11.70 7.21
N GLU A 331 -19.75 -12.63 7.09
CA GLU A 331 -18.66 -12.82 8.05
C GLU A 331 -17.70 -11.61 8.08
N ARG A 332 -17.27 -11.08 6.93
CA ARG A 332 -16.44 -9.86 6.84
C ARG A 332 -17.16 -8.61 7.35
N GLY A 333 -18.48 -8.55 7.22
CA GLY A 333 -19.27 -7.43 7.73
C GLY A 333 -19.32 -7.36 9.25
N MET A 334 -19.49 -8.51 9.89
CA MET A 334 -19.64 -8.61 11.34
C MET A 334 -18.30 -8.72 12.07
N GLU A 335 -17.36 -9.53 11.57
CA GLU A 335 -16.09 -9.84 12.24
C GLU A 335 -14.95 -8.88 11.86
N PHE A 336 -14.99 -8.30 10.64
CA PHE A 336 -13.90 -7.46 10.11
C PHE A 336 -14.36 -6.05 9.71
N HIS A 337 -15.61 -5.69 10.01
CA HIS A 337 -16.22 -4.37 9.77
C HIS A 337 -16.08 -3.87 8.32
N HIS A 338 -16.16 -4.77 7.34
CA HIS A 338 -16.04 -4.43 5.91
C HIS A 338 -17.38 -4.13 5.22
N LEU A 339 -18.53 -4.34 5.87
CA LEU A 339 -19.84 -4.06 5.29
C LEU A 339 -20.42 -2.72 5.73
N ASP A 340 -20.69 -1.89 4.74
CA ASP A 340 -21.67 -0.80 4.78
C ASP A 340 -22.41 -0.77 3.44
N ILE A 341 -22.88 -1.95 3.00
CA ILE A 341 -23.99 -2.04 2.06
C ILE A 341 -25.25 -2.05 2.91
N ASN A 342 -26.18 -1.16 2.63
CA ASN A 342 -27.49 -1.06 3.30
C ASN A 342 -28.40 -2.27 2.97
N GLY A 343 -27.84 -3.49 2.84
CA GLY A 343 -28.53 -4.68 2.36
C GLY A 343 -28.84 -4.67 0.85
N GLU A 344 -28.52 -3.61 0.12
CA GLU A 344 -28.79 -3.51 -1.32
C GLU A 344 -27.72 -4.22 -2.14
N LEU A 345 -28.12 -5.27 -2.86
CA LEU A 345 -27.30 -5.95 -3.85
C LEU A 345 -27.19 -5.05 -5.10
N MET A 346 -25.97 -4.62 -5.41
CA MET A 346 -25.65 -3.78 -6.56
C MET A 346 -24.65 -4.49 -7.47
N THR A 347 -24.77 -4.32 -8.79
CA THR A 347 -23.79 -4.84 -9.74
C THR A 347 -22.50 -4.01 -9.72
N PHE A 348 -21.37 -4.59 -10.14
CA PHE A 348 -20.09 -3.85 -10.24
C PHE A 348 -20.17 -2.61 -11.15
N ALA A 349 -20.99 -2.66 -12.20
CA ALA A 349 -21.16 -1.55 -13.14
C ALA A 349 -21.97 -0.39 -12.53
N GLU A 350 -23.05 -0.70 -11.80
CA GLU A 350 -23.82 0.29 -11.07
C GLU A 350 -22.97 0.95 -9.98
N ASP A 351 -22.17 0.16 -9.27
CA ASP A 351 -21.33 0.64 -8.18
C ASP A 351 -20.18 1.52 -8.68
N TYR A 352 -19.55 1.16 -9.81
CA TYR A 352 -18.59 2.02 -10.49
C TYR A 352 -19.18 3.40 -10.80
N ARG A 353 -20.39 3.43 -11.37
CA ARG A 353 -21.09 4.68 -11.70
C ARG A 353 -21.40 5.50 -10.45
N ARG A 354 -21.94 4.85 -9.41
CA ARG A 354 -22.24 5.49 -8.12
C ARG A 354 -20.99 6.14 -7.52
N VAL A 355 -19.89 5.39 -7.40
CA VAL A 355 -18.64 5.90 -6.81
C VAL A 355 -18.09 7.06 -7.63
N ARG A 356 -18.12 6.95 -8.97
CA ARG A 356 -17.69 8.04 -9.86
C ARG A 356 -18.49 9.32 -9.62
N GLU A 357 -19.82 9.22 -9.52
CA GLU A 357 -20.72 10.35 -9.26
C GLU A 357 -20.54 10.94 -7.86
N GLU A 358 -20.29 10.11 -6.84
CA GLU A 358 -19.97 10.57 -5.47
C GLU A 358 -18.65 11.35 -5.43
N ILE A 359 -17.59 10.82 -6.04
CA ILE A 359 -16.30 11.53 -6.15
C ILE A 359 -16.50 12.87 -6.85
N ALA A 360 -17.18 12.89 -8.01
CA ALA A 360 -17.45 14.11 -8.75
C ALA A 360 -18.24 15.14 -7.92
N ARG A 361 -19.26 14.70 -7.16
CA ARG A 361 -20.03 15.57 -6.27
C ARG A 361 -19.17 16.17 -5.15
N VAL A 362 -18.36 15.37 -4.47
CA VAL A 362 -17.47 15.85 -3.39
C VAL A 362 -16.53 16.93 -3.92
N ILE A 363 -15.97 16.72 -5.11
CA ILE A 363 -15.03 17.66 -5.73
C ILE A 363 -15.75 18.95 -6.16
N SER A 364 -16.92 18.83 -6.81
CA SER A 364 -17.72 19.99 -7.25
C SER A 364 -18.37 20.79 -6.10
N GLY A 365 -18.67 20.15 -4.97
CA GLY A 365 -19.33 20.77 -3.82
C GLY A 365 -18.51 21.89 -3.19
N LYS A 366 -17.17 21.84 -3.31
CA LYS A 366 -16.26 22.87 -2.79
C LYS A 366 -16.23 24.15 -3.64
N GLU A 367 -16.49 24.07 -4.95
CA GLU A 367 -16.53 25.28 -5.81
C GLU A 367 -17.67 26.25 -5.41
N ASN A 368 -18.74 25.73 -4.79
CA ASN A 368 -19.90 26.54 -4.35
C ASN A 368 -19.79 27.09 -2.92
N GLU A 369 -18.83 26.65 -2.10
CA GLU A 369 -18.62 27.18 -0.74
C GLU A 369 -17.66 28.38 -0.71
N THR A 370 -16.82 28.53 -1.74
CA THR A 370 -15.91 29.69 -1.91
C THR A 370 -16.56 30.94 -2.49
N CYS A 371 -17.89 30.93 -2.71
CA CYS A 371 -18.65 32.06 -3.24
C CYS A 371 -19.83 32.39 -2.31
N LYS A 372 -19.53 32.74 -1.06
CA LYS A 372 -20.45 33.44 -0.14
C LYS A 372 -19.73 34.53 0.64
#